data_AF-A0A645FKM6-F1
#
_entry.id   AF-A0A645FKM6-F1
#
_cell.length_a   1.000
_cell.length_b   1.000
_cell.length_c   1.000
_cell.angle_alpha   90.00
_cell.angle_beta   90.00
_cell.angle_gamma   90.00
#
_symmetry.space_group_name_H-M   'P 1'
#
loop_
_entity.id
_entity.type
_entity.pdbx_description
1 polymer ?
#
loop_
_entity_poly.entity_id
_entity_poly.type
_entity_poly.pdbx_seq_one_letter_code
_entity_poly.pdbx_strand_id
1 'polypeptide(L)'
;MSILHGDVRFFNNVFVQQKVRQGMLDICRGDENGEWDDGNLKAGTLSYNGYMKEDEWQSFFSGYCGEGAQQTRDCYYMPLPVWTGGNVYFNGAMPCDIEEDFTVDTEHEITLALKTGDKGWRLDTNLYEYLPEGKLITTDTLGLAFEPEQRFEGPGGEDIVFETDFYGKTRPEKPLAGPFCR
;
A
#
# COMPACT_ATOMS: atom_id res chain seq x y z
N MET A 1 -5.43 1.77 23.75
CA MET A 1 -5.22 1.55 22.32
C MET A 1 -6.22 2.41 21.57
N SER A 2 -5.73 3.45 20.91
CA SER A 2 -6.47 4.26 19.94
C SER A 2 -6.06 3.82 18.54
N ILE A 3 -6.92 4.02 17.55
CA ILE A 3 -6.54 3.83 16.14
C ILE A 3 -6.07 5.20 15.65
N LEU A 4 -4.77 5.36 15.39
CA LEU A 4 -4.17 6.63 15.00
C LEU A 4 -4.06 6.82 13.47
N HIS A 5 -4.58 5.89 12.67
CA HIS A 5 -4.27 5.77 11.23
C HIS A 5 -2.78 5.45 10.97
N GLY A 6 -2.43 5.07 9.74
CA GLY A 6 -1.09 4.60 9.41
C GLY A 6 -0.81 3.20 9.97
N ASP A 7 0.46 2.91 10.24
CA ASP A 7 0.97 1.58 10.60
C ASP A 7 0.64 0.49 9.55
N VAL A 8 0.78 0.86 8.28
CA VAL A 8 0.44 0.02 7.13
C VAL A 8 1.63 -0.15 6.20
N ARG A 9 1.66 -1.30 5.50
CA ARG A 9 2.75 -1.70 4.61
C ARG A 9 2.21 -2.06 3.22
N PHE A 10 2.70 -1.42 2.17
CA PHE A 10 2.33 -1.67 0.78
C PHE A 10 3.55 -2.04 -0.05
N PHE A 11 3.78 -3.33 -0.28
CA PHE A 11 4.91 -3.78 -1.09
C PHE A 11 4.49 -4.63 -2.27
N ASN A 12 5.10 -4.36 -3.44
CA ASN A 12 4.89 -5.13 -4.68
C ASN A 12 3.42 -5.29 -5.08
N ASN A 13 2.56 -4.33 -4.75
CA ASN A 13 1.16 -4.34 -5.17
C ASN A 13 1.03 -3.86 -6.62
N VAL A 14 -0.09 -4.19 -7.24
CA VAL A 14 -0.43 -3.70 -8.57
C VAL A 14 -1.78 -2.99 -8.48
N PHE A 15 -1.77 -1.68 -8.72
CA PHE A 15 -2.94 -0.83 -8.75
C PHE A 15 -3.31 -0.53 -10.20
N VAL A 16 -4.55 -0.85 -10.58
CA VAL A 16 -5.08 -0.55 -11.90
C VAL A 16 -6.35 0.27 -11.73
N GLN A 17 -6.32 1.54 -12.13
CA GLN A 17 -7.51 2.37 -12.11
C GLN A 17 -8.51 1.86 -13.15
N GLN A 18 -9.70 1.47 -12.68
CA GLN A 18 -10.83 1.15 -13.55
C GLN A 18 -11.68 2.39 -13.80
N LYS A 19 -12.50 2.34 -14.85
CA LYS A 19 -13.49 3.38 -15.10
C LYS A 19 -14.39 3.53 -13.88
N VAL A 20 -14.39 4.73 -13.30
CA VAL A 20 -15.25 5.08 -12.17
C VAL A 20 -16.71 5.00 -12.61
N ARG A 21 -17.53 4.30 -11.83
CA ARG A 21 -18.96 4.15 -12.13
C ARG A 21 -19.68 5.47 -11.85
N GLN A 22 -20.65 5.82 -12.70
CA GLN A 22 -21.37 7.10 -12.58
C GLN A 22 -21.99 7.29 -11.18
N GLY A 23 -22.58 6.24 -10.61
CA GLY A 23 -23.15 6.33 -9.26
C GLY A 23 -22.15 6.71 -8.17
N MET A 24 -20.86 6.35 -8.31
CA MET A 24 -19.83 6.81 -7.37
C MET A 24 -19.55 8.30 -7.51
N LEU A 25 -19.50 8.80 -8.76
CA LEU A 25 -19.35 10.23 -9.02
C LEU A 25 -20.53 11.03 -8.47
N ASP A 26 -21.74 10.49 -8.59
CA ASP A 26 -22.96 11.15 -8.11
C ASP A 26 -23.00 11.23 -6.58
N ILE A 27 -22.49 10.22 -5.87
CA ILE A 27 -22.35 10.24 -4.40
C ILE A 27 -21.36 11.33 -3.99
N CYS A 28 -20.17 11.38 -4.60
CA CYS A 28 -19.15 12.37 -4.23
C CYS A 28 -19.56 13.82 -4.53
N ARG A 29 -20.44 14.05 -5.51
CA ARG A 29 -21.00 15.39 -5.80
C ARG A 29 -21.92 15.92 -4.69
N GLY A 30 -22.46 15.05 -3.85
CA GLY A 30 -23.40 15.44 -2.78
C GLY A 30 -22.75 16.14 -1.58
N ASP A 31 -21.42 16.11 -1.47
CA ASP A 31 -20.63 16.77 -0.43
C ASP A 31 -19.81 17.92 -1.03
N GLU A 32 -20.50 18.98 -1.47
CA GLU A 32 -19.88 20.11 -2.20
C GLU A 32 -18.79 20.84 -1.39
N ASN A 33 -18.77 20.67 -0.05
CA ASN A 33 -17.80 21.29 0.84
C ASN A 33 -16.71 20.32 1.33
N GLY A 34 -16.84 19.01 1.06
CA GLY A 34 -15.88 18.00 1.50
C GLY A 34 -15.66 17.98 3.01
N GLU A 35 -16.71 18.26 3.79
CA GLU A 35 -16.57 18.41 5.25
C GLU A 35 -16.27 17.08 5.94
N TRP A 36 -16.67 15.96 5.32
CA TRP A 36 -16.58 14.62 5.93
C TRP A 36 -15.68 13.66 5.15
N ASP A 37 -15.52 13.85 3.85
CA ASP A 37 -14.73 12.99 2.96
C ASP A 37 -14.13 13.83 1.82
N ASP A 38 -12.95 13.44 1.32
CA ASP A 38 -12.34 14.03 0.13
C ASP A 38 -12.91 13.45 -1.18
N GLY A 39 -13.75 12.41 -1.07
CA GLY A 39 -14.40 11.75 -2.20
C GLY A 39 -13.39 11.07 -3.12
N ASN A 40 -12.27 10.56 -2.58
CA ASN A 40 -11.24 9.93 -3.38
C ASN A 40 -11.77 8.69 -4.14
N LEU A 41 -11.73 8.77 -5.47
CA LEU A 41 -12.08 7.66 -6.38
C LEU A 41 -10.87 7.13 -7.14
N LYS A 42 -9.66 7.55 -6.75
CA LYS A 42 -8.38 7.12 -7.34
C LYS A 42 -7.86 5.88 -6.64
N ALA A 43 -7.58 4.85 -7.43
CA ALA A 43 -6.89 3.65 -6.98
C ALA A 43 -5.40 3.96 -6.71
N GLY A 44 -4.82 3.29 -5.73
CA GLY A 44 -3.43 3.45 -5.36
C GLY A 44 -3.25 3.77 -3.89
N THR A 45 -2.08 4.31 -3.55
CA THR A 45 -1.70 4.70 -2.19
C THR A 45 -1.87 6.20 -1.95
N LEU A 46 -2.40 6.97 -2.90
CA LEU A 46 -2.60 8.43 -2.83
C LEU A 46 -3.23 8.94 -1.51
N SER A 47 -4.15 8.19 -0.89
CA SER A 47 -4.77 8.55 0.40
C SER A 47 -3.77 8.67 1.56
N TYR A 48 -2.54 8.19 1.37
CA TYR A 48 -1.44 8.34 2.33
C TYR A 48 -0.51 9.52 2.00
N ASN A 49 -0.91 10.45 1.12
CA ASN A 49 -0.19 11.71 0.98
C ASN A 49 -0.13 12.47 2.31
N GLY A 50 1.01 13.07 2.61
CA GLY A 50 1.26 13.78 3.87
C GLY A 50 1.50 12.88 5.08
N TYR A 51 1.53 11.54 4.90
CA TYR A 51 2.05 10.64 5.92
C TYR A 51 3.58 10.68 5.93
N MET A 52 4.18 10.14 6.99
CA MET A 52 5.62 10.22 7.22
C MET A 52 6.28 8.85 7.09
N LYS A 53 7.58 8.87 6.78
CA LYS A 53 8.46 7.73 7.01
C LYS A 53 8.76 7.61 8.51
N GLU A 54 9.22 6.42 8.90
CA GLU A 54 9.46 6.09 10.31
C GLU A 54 10.48 7.00 10.98
N ASP A 55 11.58 7.33 10.30
CA ASP A 55 12.64 8.20 10.79
C ASP A 55 12.16 9.64 11.02
N GLU A 56 11.38 10.17 10.09
CA GLU A 56 10.73 11.48 10.23
C GLU A 56 9.76 11.49 11.41
N TRP A 57 8.88 10.48 11.52
CA TRP A 57 7.94 10.36 12.63
C TRP A 57 8.63 10.25 13.99
N GLN A 58 9.68 9.42 14.10
CA GLN A 58 10.45 9.26 15.34
C GLN A 58 11.14 10.57 15.77
N SER A 59 11.51 11.42 14.82
CA SER A 59 12.16 12.70 15.12
C SER A 59 11.29 13.64 15.98
N PHE A 60 9.95 13.54 15.89
CA PHE A 60 9.02 14.33 16.71
C PHE A 60 9.04 13.98 18.20
N PHE A 61 9.57 12.80 18.55
CA PHE A 61 9.70 12.33 19.93
C PHE A 61 11.11 12.56 20.50
N SER A 62 11.99 13.19 19.73
CA SER A 62 13.31 13.59 20.20
C SER A 62 13.21 14.86 21.06
N GLY A 63 13.87 14.84 22.23
CA GLY A 63 13.89 15.99 23.15
C GLY A 63 13.29 15.69 24.52
N TYR A 64 13.12 16.74 25.32
CA TYR A 64 12.56 16.64 26.68
C TYR A 64 11.03 16.71 26.63
N CYS A 65 10.35 15.68 27.15
CA CYS A 65 8.89 15.54 27.13
C CYS A 65 8.23 15.67 28.53
N GLY A 66 8.92 16.28 29.51
CA GLY A 66 8.40 16.48 30.87
C GLY A 66 7.65 17.81 31.06
N GLU A 67 7.29 18.13 32.31
CA GLU A 67 6.65 19.42 32.63
C GLU A 67 7.55 20.60 32.22
N GLY A 68 6.97 21.55 31.47
CA GLY A 68 7.71 22.68 30.90
C GLY A 68 8.34 22.40 29.53
N ALA A 69 8.11 21.23 28.93
CA ALA A 69 8.49 20.96 27.53
C ALA A 69 7.85 21.98 26.58
N GLN A 70 8.64 22.47 25.62
CA GLN A 70 8.15 23.36 24.56
C GLN A 70 7.34 22.61 23.49
N GLN A 71 7.58 21.30 23.34
CA GLN A 71 6.87 20.44 22.42
C GLN A 71 5.46 20.16 22.94
N THR A 72 4.47 20.26 22.05
CA THR A 72 3.09 19.93 22.40
C THR A 72 2.93 18.41 22.52
N ARG A 73 1.91 17.98 23.28
CA ARG A 73 1.57 16.56 23.42
C ARG A 73 0.78 16.04 22.20
N ASP A 74 0.57 16.87 21.18
CA ASP A 74 -0.20 16.50 19.99
C ASP A 74 0.55 15.48 19.13
N CYS A 75 1.86 15.34 19.31
CA CYS A 75 2.67 14.31 18.67
C CYS A 75 2.12 12.88 18.92
N TYR A 76 1.49 12.63 20.06
CA TYR A 76 0.87 11.34 20.37
C TYR A 76 -0.44 11.06 19.61
N TYR A 77 -0.94 12.03 18.86
CA TYR A 77 -2.16 11.91 18.03
C TYR A 77 -1.86 12.03 16.53
N MET A 78 -0.59 12.13 16.13
CA MET A 78 -0.20 12.14 14.72
C MET A 78 -0.42 10.76 14.09
N PRO A 79 -0.73 10.70 12.78
CA PRO A 79 -0.76 9.43 12.07
C PRO A 79 0.55 8.65 12.20
N LEU A 80 0.44 7.33 12.31
CA LEU A 80 1.61 6.46 12.35
C LEU A 80 2.29 6.37 10.97
N PRO A 81 3.57 5.97 10.90
CA PRO A 81 4.28 5.86 9.64
C PRO A 81 3.62 4.89 8.65
N VAL A 82 3.97 5.06 7.38
CA VAL A 82 3.57 4.18 6.28
C VAL A 82 4.82 3.66 5.60
N TRP A 83 4.87 2.36 5.35
CA TRP A 83 5.96 1.71 4.62
C TRP A 83 5.45 1.27 3.27
N THR A 84 6.16 1.64 2.21
CA THR A 84 5.71 1.34 0.86
C THR A 84 6.88 1.25 -0.11
N GLY A 85 6.74 0.45 -1.16
CA GLY A 85 7.73 0.35 -2.23
C GLY A 85 7.50 -0.82 -3.19
N GLY A 86 8.06 -0.72 -4.40
CA GLY A 86 7.89 -1.75 -5.43
C GLY A 86 6.48 -1.85 -6.01
N ASN A 87 5.55 -0.96 -5.65
CA ASN A 87 4.20 -1.00 -6.20
C ASN A 87 4.17 -0.45 -7.63
N VAL A 88 3.17 -0.91 -8.38
CA VAL A 88 3.01 -0.60 -9.80
C VAL A 88 1.63 0.01 -10.03
N TYR A 89 1.58 1.12 -10.77
CA TYR A 89 0.39 1.93 -10.97
C TYR A 89 0.08 2.06 -12.46
N PHE A 90 -1.09 1.57 -12.86
CA PHE A 90 -1.58 1.60 -14.23
C PHE A 90 -2.88 2.39 -14.37
N ASN A 91 -3.18 2.81 -15.60
CA ASN A 91 -4.43 3.46 -16.00
C ASN A 91 -4.77 4.75 -15.21
N GLY A 92 -3.76 5.40 -14.62
CA GLY A 92 -3.96 6.59 -13.79
C GLY A 92 -4.24 6.31 -12.31
N ALA A 93 -3.92 5.12 -11.82
CA ALA A 93 -3.69 4.88 -10.40
C ALA A 93 -2.49 5.71 -9.91
N MET A 94 -2.44 6.07 -8.62
CA MET A 94 -1.46 7.02 -8.10
C MET A 94 -0.77 6.55 -6.81
N PRO A 95 0.57 6.67 -6.70
CA PRO A 95 1.30 6.45 -5.45
C PRO A 95 1.05 7.58 -4.44
N CYS A 96 1.42 7.36 -3.18
CA CYS A 96 1.61 8.45 -2.22
C CYS A 96 2.94 9.18 -2.45
N ASP A 97 3.06 10.37 -1.87
CA ASP A 97 4.21 11.27 -1.96
C ASP A 97 5.51 10.76 -1.29
N ILE A 98 5.39 9.88 -0.30
CA ILE A 98 6.54 9.28 0.39
C ILE A 98 7.05 7.97 -0.23
N GLU A 99 6.34 7.42 -1.23
CA GLU A 99 6.72 6.15 -1.83
C GLU A 99 7.99 6.29 -2.68
N GLU A 100 8.91 5.35 -2.48
CA GLU A 100 10.13 5.22 -3.27
C GLU A 100 10.11 3.88 -4.01
N ASP A 101 10.88 3.77 -5.09
CA ASP A 101 11.04 2.52 -5.84
C ASP A 101 9.71 1.97 -6.41
N PHE A 102 8.82 2.86 -6.86
CA PHE A 102 7.56 2.51 -7.52
C PHE A 102 7.65 2.63 -9.05
N THR A 103 6.68 2.07 -9.76
CA THR A 103 6.52 2.25 -11.21
C THR A 103 5.14 2.82 -11.54
N VAL A 104 5.08 3.98 -12.20
CA VAL A 104 3.84 4.50 -12.81
C VAL A 104 3.95 4.31 -14.31
N ASP A 105 3.08 3.45 -14.86
CA ASP A 105 2.98 3.25 -16.30
C ASP A 105 1.84 4.12 -16.86
N THR A 106 2.21 5.00 -17.79
CA THR A 106 1.29 5.87 -18.53
C THR A 106 1.24 5.55 -20.01
N GLU A 107 1.98 4.53 -20.45
CA GLU A 107 2.17 4.16 -21.85
C GLU A 107 1.19 3.04 -22.27
N HIS A 108 0.84 2.16 -21.34
CA HIS A 108 0.06 0.96 -21.59
C HIS A 108 -1.28 0.98 -20.86
N GLU A 109 -2.36 0.66 -21.58
CA GLU A 109 -3.68 0.46 -20.99
C GLU A 109 -3.84 -1.00 -20.55
N ILE A 110 -4.07 -1.22 -19.25
CA ILE A 110 -4.30 -2.54 -18.67
C ILE A 110 -5.79 -2.88 -18.66
N THR A 111 -6.11 -4.07 -19.14
CA THR A 111 -7.46 -4.62 -19.14
C THR A 111 -7.61 -5.66 -18.02
N LEU A 112 -8.74 -5.63 -17.31
CA LEU A 112 -9.07 -6.60 -16.27
C LEU A 112 -10.48 -7.12 -16.50
N ALA A 113 -10.62 -8.42 -16.81
CA ALA A 113 -11.92 -9.06 -16.95
C ALA A 113 -11.94 -10.39 -16.17
N LEU A 114 -12.82 -10.48 -15.18
CA LEU A 114 -13.08 -11.74 -14.49
C LEU A 114 -14.09 -12.55 -15.31
N LYS A 115 -13.67 -13.72 -15.81
CA LYS A 115 -14.49 -14.63 -16.61
C LYS A 115 -14.78 -15.91 -15.85
N THR A 116 -15.97 -16.45 -16.01
CA THR A 116 -16.35 -17.77 -15.51
C THR A 116 -16.27 -18.78 -16.66
N GLY A 117 -15.70 -19.95 -16.40
CA GLY A 117 -15.73 -21.10 -17.30
C GLY A 117 -15.85 -22.42 -16.52
N ASP A 118 -15.73 -23.54 -17.21
CA ASP A 118 -15.93 -24.88 -16.64
C ASP A 118 -15.01 -25.21 -15.45
N LYS A 119 -13.85 -24.54 -15.37
CA LYS A 119 -12.83 -24.70 -14.32
C LYS A 119 -12.91 -23.63 -13.22
N GLY A 120 -13.97 -22.82 -13.21
CA GLY A 120 -14.17 -21.73 -12.25
C GLY A 120 -13.82 -20.36 -12.84
N TRP A 121 -13.29 -19.49 -11.98
CA TRP A 121 -12.99 -18.10 -12.33
C TRP A 121 -11.58 -17.96 -12.92
N ARG A 122 -11.44 -17.10 -13.93
CA ARG A 122 -10.18 -16.71 -14.55
C ARG A 122 -10.12 -15.19 -14.68
N LEU A 123 -8.97 -14.62 -14.35
CA LEU A 123 -8.63 -13.26 -14.76
C LEU A 123 -8.11 -13.28 -16.20
N ASP A 124 -8.75 -12.51 -17.07
CA ASP A 124 -8.29 -12.24 -18.44
C ASP A 124 -7.72 -10.83 -18.50
N THR A 125 -6.42 -10.72 -18.80
CA THR A 125 -5.65 -9.48 -18.67
C THR A 125 -4.35 -9.52 -19.48
N ASN A 126 -3.88 -8.36 -19.92
CA ASN A 126 -2.54 -8.11 -20.48
C ASN A 126 -1.51 -7.66 -19.42
N LEU A 127 -1.89 -7.58 -18.15
CA LEU A 127 -1.07 -7.03 -17.07
C LEU A 127 0.38 -7.57 -17.04
N TYR A 128 0.54 -8.89 -17.18
CA TYR A 128 1.84 -9.56 -17.06
C TYR A 128 2.83 -9.25 -18.17
N GLU A 129 2.45 -8.53 -19.22
CA GLU A 129 3.37 -8.07 -20.26
C GLU A 129 4.20 -6.87 -19.79
N TYR A 130 3.71 -6.13 -18.79
CA TYR A 130 4.24 -4.82 -18.39
C TYR A 130 4.65 -4.75 -16.92
N LEU A 131 4.58 -5.86 -16.18
CA LEU A 131 4.98 -5.87 -14.78
C LEU A 131 6.52 -5.82 -14.65
N PRO A 132 7.06 -4.85 -13.88
CA PRO A 132 8.47 -4.84 -13.53
C PRO A 132 8.81 -5.93 -12.51
N GLU A 133 10.10 -6.24 -12.45
CA GLU A 133 10.69 -6.99 -11.34
C GLU A 133 10.79 -6.11 -10.09
N GLY A 134 10.49 -6.69 -8.94
CA GLY A 134 10.61 -6.07 -7.62
C GLY A 134 11.57 -6.82 -6.71
N LYS A 135 11.51 -6.51 -5.42
CA LYS A 135 12.32 -7.14 -4.37
C LYS A 135 11.52 -8.23 -3.66
N LEU A 136 12.18 -9.32 -3.27
CA LEU A 136 11.56 -10.31 -2.39
C LEU A 136 11.27 -9.69 -1.02
N ILE A 137 10.04 -9.82 -0.54
CA ILE A 137 9.63 -9.27 0.76
C ILE A 137 9.88 -10.32 1.84
N THR A 138 10.37 -9.87 2.99
CA THR A 138 10.68 -10.70 4.16
C THR A 138 10.18 -10.03 5.44
N THR A 139 10.25 -10.76 6.55
CA THR A 139 10.01 -10.20 7.89
C THR A 139 10.82 -8.94 8.14
N ASP A 140 12.10 -8.94 7.75
CA ASP A 140 12.98 -7.77 7.92
C ASP A 140 12.56 -6.58 7.05
N THR A 141 11.98 -6.83 5.88
CA THR A 141 11.41 -5.77 5.05
C THR A 141 10.17 -5.15 5.70
N LEU A 142 9.35 -5.96 6.37
CA LEU A 142 8.12 -5.53 7.03
C LEU A 142 8.35 -4.87 8.40
N GLY A 143 9.45 -5.22 9.08
CA GLY A 143 9.82 -4.66 10.38
C GLY A 143 8.87 -5.08 11.50
N LEU A 144 8.53 -4.12 12.36
CA LEU A 144 7.66 -4.30 13.53
C LEU A 144 6.37 -3.50 13.35
N ALA A 145 5.23 -4.07 13.73
CA ALA A 145 4.00 -3.28 13.94
C ALA A 145 4.14 -2.43 15.21
N PHE A 146 3.61 -1.22 15.19
CA PHE A 146 3.91 -0.19 16.21
C PHE A 146 3.34 -0.55 17.59
N GLU A 147 2.01 -0.66 17.71
CA GLU A 147 1.34 -0.89 19.00
C GLU A 147 1.73 -2.23 19.68
N PRO A 148 1.83 -3.36 18.97
CA PRO A 148 2.18 -4.62 19.63
C PRO A 148 3.70 -4.80 19.78
N GLU A 149 4.53 -3.99 19.10
CA GLU A 149 5.98 -4.19 18.99
C GLU A 149 6.35 -5.63 18.54
N GLN A 150 5.54 -6.20 17.64
CA GLN A 150 5.68 -7.57 17.13
C GLN A 150 6.17 -7.56 15.68
N ARG A 151 7.00 -8.54 15.32
CA ARG A 151 7.44 -8.78 13.94
C ARG A 151 6.34 -9.47 13.14
N PHE A 152 6.45 -9.40 11.81
CA PHE A 152 5.60 -10.13 10.88
C PHE A 152 6.12 -11.56 10.70
N GLU A 153 5.69 -12.46 11.57
CA GLU A 153 6.23 -13.83 11.67
C GLU A 153 5.17 -14.89 11.35
N GLY A 154 5.64 -16.09 11.00
CA GLY A 154 4.79 -17.26 10.87
C GLY A 154 4.19 -17.70 12.21
N PRO A 155 3.24 -18.64 12.22
CA PRO A 155 2.54 -19.06 13.44
C PRO A 155 3.46 -19.62 14.55
N GLY A 156 4.66 -20.07 14.20
CA GLY A 156 5.67 -20.56 15.14
C GLY A 156 6.72 -19.53 15.56
N GLY A 157 6.63 -18.27 15.10
CA GLY A 157 7.62 -17.21 15.33
C GLY A 157 8.80 -17.25 14.34
N GLU A 158 8.72 -18.05 13.28
CA GLU A 158 9.72 -18.06 12.21
C GLU A 158 9.57 -16.86 11.27
N ASP A 159 10.69 -16.42 10.70
CA ASP A 159 10.69 -15.36 9.69
C ASP A 159 9.90 -15.79 8.45
N ILE A 160 8.95 -14.96 8.05
CA ILE A 160 8.28 -15.06 6.76
C ILE A 160 9.23 -14.60 5.65
N VAL A 161 9.30 -15.41 4.59
CA VAL A 161 9.86 -15.06 3.28
C VAL A 161 8.73 -15.23 2.26
N PHE A 162 8.37 -14.17 1.52
CA PHE A 162 7.28 -14.21 0.54
C PHE A 162 7.73 -14.85 -0.79
N GLU A 163 8.31 -16.04 -0.70
CA GLU A 163 8.93 -16.78 -1.82
C GLU A 163 7.96 -17.66 -2.61
N THR A 164 6.66 -17.66 -2.29
CA THR A 164 5.64 -18.34 -3.07
C THR A 164 4.57 -17.38 -3.57
N ASP A 165 4.05 -17.67 -4.76
CA ASP A 165 2.93 -16.93 -5.34
C ASP A 165 1.57 -17.51 -4.88
N PHE A 166 0.47 -16.94 -5.37
CA PHE A 166 -0.89 -17.37 -5.04
C PHE A 166 -1.17 -18.86 -5.34
N TYR A 167 -0.51 -19.45 -6.34
CA TYR A 167 -0.67 -20.87 -6.71
C TYR A 167 0.34 -21.79 -6.02
N GLY A 168 1.16 -21.26 -5.10
CA GLY A 168 2.22 -22.01 -4.43
C GLY A 168 3.46 -22.22 -5.30
N LYS A 169 3.62 -21.44 -6.38
CA LYS A 169 4.81 -21.49 -7.22
C LYS A 169 5.93 -20.70 -6.57
N THR A 170 7.14 -21.25 -6.54
CA THR A 170 8.34 -20.55 -6.07
C THR A 170 8.62 -19.31 -6.92
N ARG A 171 8.80 -18.17 -6.26
CA ARG A 171 9.18 -16.90 -6.88
C ARG A 171 10.67 -16.88 -7.21
N PRO A 172 11.09 -16.22 -8.31
CA PRO A 172 12.52 -15.96 -8.55
C PRO A 172 13.06 -14.93 -7.54
N GLU A 173 14.39 -14.78 -7.48
CA GLU A 173 15.07 -13.80 -6.61
C GLU A 173 14.53 -12.36 -6.80
N LYS A 174 14.21 -12.02 -8.04
CA LYS A 174 13.55 -10.77 -8.42
C LYS A 174 12.11 -11.06 -8.86
N PRO A 175 11.15 -11.15 -7.92
CA PRO A 175 9.77 -11.49 -8.26
C PRO A 175 9.12 -10.38 -9.06
N LEU A 176 8.17 -10.73 -9.95
CA LEU A 176 7.26 -9.72 -10.50
C LEU A 176 6.36 -9.17 -9.39
N ALA A 177 6.03 -7.88 -9.49
CA ALA A 177 5.01 -7.28 -8.64
C ALA A 177 3.66 -8.01 -8.80
N GLY A 178 2.91 -8.11 -7.71
CA GLY A 178 1.59 -8.71 -7.68
C GLY A 178 1.56 -10.19 -7.24
N PRO A 179 0.37 -10.81 -7.33
CA PRO A 179 0.10 -12.07 -6.65
C PRO A 179 0.63 -13.32 -7.37
N PHE A 180 1.08 -13.22 -8.62
CA PHE A 180 1.37 -14.39 -9.46
C PHE A 180 2.75 -14.34 -10.11
N CYS A 181 3.43 -15.48 -10.14
CA CYS A 181 4.65 -15.69 -10.92
C CYS A 181 4.28 -16.40 -12.22
N ARG A 182 4.46 -15.73 -13.36
CA ARG A 182 4.22 -16.26 -14.73
C ARG A 182 4.46 -17.75 -14.88
#